data_AF-A0A939ZRS1-F1
#
_entry.id   AF-A0A939ZRS1-F1
#
_cell.length_a   1.000
_cell.length_b   1.000
_cell.length_c   1.000
_cell.angle_alpha   90.00
_cell.angle_beta   90.00
_cell.angle_gamma   90.00
#
_symmetry.space_group_name_H-M   'P 1'
#
loop_
_entity.id
_entity.type
_entity.pdbx_description
1 polymer ?
#
loop_
_entity_poly.entity_id
_entity_poly.type
_entity_poly.pdbx_seq_one_letter_code
_entity_poly.pdbx_strand_id
1 'polypeptide(L)'
;MIKSELSEIKKLYTPKNCSVTRIAGCYVDGEKNKKAAFVKTFHSLPEEETYKYFDIFRKALSGTVGKNSLTLDITNEAEKEGGQQDFLLKLRDSALQDEELLDDYYNRIISS
;
A
#
# COMPACT_ATOMS: atom_id res chain seq x y z
N MET A 1 1.85 -2.29 16.98
CA MET A 1 3.00 -1.58 16.38
C MET A 1 3.32 -0.34 17.22
N ILE A 2 4.58 -0.16 17.62
CA ILE A 2 5.03 0.98 18.45
C ILE A 2 5.79 2.01 17.60
N LYS A 3 5.91 3.24 18.11
CA LYS A 3 6.50 4.37 17.38
C LYS A 3 7.94 4.12 16.90
N SER A 4 8.73 3.32 17.62
CA SER A 4 10.08 2.94 17.22
C SER A 4 10.10 2.05 15.98
N GLU A 5 9.22 1.06 15.89
CA GLU A 5 9.10 0.16 14.72
C GLU A 5 8.75 0.95 13.45
N LEU A 6 7.80 1.88 13.56
CA LEU A 6 7.45 2.80 12.47
C LEU A 6 8.64 3.68 12.05
N SER A 7 9.49 4.07 13.01
CA SER A 7 10.70 4.85 12.72
C SER A 7 11.72 4.04 11.90
N GLU A 8 11.90 2.76 12.23
CA GLU A 8 12.80 1.88 11.48
C GLU A 8 12.34 1.70 10.02
N ILE A 9 11.03 1.49 9.79
CA ILE A 9 10.49 1.38 8.43
C ILE A 9 10.70 2.69 7.66
N LYS A 10 10.48 3.85 8.29
CA LYS A 10 10.69 5.15 7.63
C LYS A 10 12.12 5.38 7.15
N LYS A 11 13.12 4.85 7.86
CA LYS A 11 14.54 4.96 7.44
C LYS A 11 14.82 4.22 6.14
N LEU A 12 13.99 3.24 5.77
CA LEU A 12 14.09 2.50 4.51
C LEU A 12 13.66 3.34 3.30
N TYR A 13 12.76 4.31 3.47
CA TYR A 13 12.28 5.14 2.38
C TYR A 13 13.27 6.25 2.03
N THR A 14 14.46 5.90 1.54
CA THR A 14 15.49 6.81 1.02
C THR A 14 16.08 6.21 -0.25
N PRO A 15 16.66 7.00 -1.19
CA PRO A 15 17.26 6.45 -2.40
C PRO A 15 18.32 5.36 -2.14
N LYS A 16 19.07 5.48 -1.03
CA LYS A 16 20.14 4.53 -0.66
C LYS A 16 19.62 3.23 -0.04
N ASN A 17 18.51 3.27 0.70
CA ASN A 17 18.03 2.14 1.51
C ASN A 17 16.68 1.57 1.03
N CYS A 18 16.11 2.10 -0.06
CA CYS A 18 14.79 1.70 -0.54
C CYS A 18 14.80 0.25 -1.03
N SER A 19 13.89 -0.56 -0.45
CA SER A 19 13.62 -1.93 -0.86
C SER A 19 12.33 -2.10 -1.67
N VAL A 20 11.65 -1.00 -2.01
CA VAL A 20 10.41 -1.03 -2.80
C VAL A 20 10.74 -1.38 -4.25
N THR A 21 10.22 -2.51 -4.73
CA THR A 21 10.50 -3.01 -6.08
C THR A 21 9.44 -2.58 -7.09
N ARG A 22 8.18 -2.49 -6.66
CA ARG A 22 7.01 -2.15 -7.49
C ARG A 22 6.07 -1.22 -6.74
N ILE A 23 5.34 -0.43 -7.52
CA ILE A 23 4.23 0.39 -7.05
C ILE A 23 3.03 0.19 -7.97
N ALA A 24 1.85 0.05 -7.37
CA ALA A 24 0.59 -0.02 -8.08
C ALA A 24 -0.36 1.04 -7.53
N GLY A 25 -1.20 1.62 -8.38
CA GLY A 25 -2.16 2.63 -7.98
C GLY A 25 -3.35 2.73 -8.92
N CYS A 26 -4.46 3.22 -8.38
CA CYS A 26 -5.67 3.52 -9.13
C CYS A 26 -6.15 4.93 -8.78
N TYR A 27 -6.52 5.70 -9.80
CA TYR A 27 -7.18 6.99 -9.64
C TYR A 27 -8.68 6.82 -9.82
N VAL A 28 -9.44 7.29 -8.84
CA VAL A 28 -10.89 7.18 -8.75
C VAL A 28 -11.48 8.58 -8.61
N ASP A 29 -12.53 8.87 -9.36
CA ASP A 29 -13.24 10.16 -9.25
C ASP A 29 -14.23 10.20 -8.08
N GLY A 30 -14.88 11.35 -7.89
CA GLY A 30 -15.89 11.53 -6.82
C GLY A 30 -17.17 10.68 -7.01
N GLU A 31 -17.38 10.11 -8.20
CA GLU A 31 -18.50 9.24 -8.53
C GLU A 31 -18.12 7.75 -8.41
N LYS A 32 -16.98 7.44 -7.77
CA LYS A 32 -16.45 6.08 -7.58
C LYS A 32 -16.07 5.36 -8.90
N ASN A 33 -15.84 6.11 -9.99
CA ASN A 33 -15.37 5.56 -11.26
C ASN A 33 -13.85 5.51 -11.31
N LYS A 34 -13.29 4.34 -11.66
CA LYS A 34 -11.86 4.19 -11.99
C LYS A 34 -11.53 4.93 -13.28
N LYS A 35 -10.65 5.94 -13.25
CA LYS A 35 -10.19 6.63 -14.47
C LYS A 35 -8.85 6.15 -14.98
N ALA A 36 -8.01 5.65 -14.08
CA ALA A 36 -6.70 5.13 -14.43
C ALA A 36 -6.25 4.09 -13.41
N ALA A 37 -5.52 3.09 -13.87
CA ALA A 37 -4.75 2.18 -13.04
C ALA A 37 -3.34 2.08 -13.61
N PHE A 38 -2.35 1.86 -12.77
CA PHE A 38 -0.97 1.66 -13.20
C PHE A 38 -0.24 0.70 -12.27
N VAL A 39 0.67 -0.07 -12.85
CA VAL A 39 1.68 -0.83 -12.14
C VAL A 39 3.02 -0.46 -12.76
N LYS A 40 3.97 -0.02 -11.94
CA LYS A 40 5.30 0.38 -12.39
C LYS A 40 6.37 -0.27 -11.53
N THR A 41 7.49 -0.64 -12.16
CA THR A 41 8.71 -0.96 -11.42
C THR A 41 9.22 0.32 -10.77
N PHE A 42 9.42 0.31 -9.45
CA PHE A 42 9.77 1.52 -8.70
C PHE A 42 11.10 2.12 -9.17
N HIS A 43 12.06 1.27 -9.54
CA HIS A 43 13.36 1.66 -10.11
C HIS A 43 13.27 2.37 -11.48
N SER A 44 12.15 2.23 -12.20
CA SER A 44 11.95 2.87 -13.51
C SER A 44 11.34 4.27 -13.40
N LEU A 45 10.97 4.70 -12.20
CA LEU A 45 10.41 6.02 -11.97
C LEU A 45 11.51 7.10 -12.07
N PRO A 46 11.19 8.28 -12.60
CA PRO A 46 12.05 9.44 -12.48
C PRO A 46 12.42 9.73 -11.02
N GLU A 47 13.61 10.28 -10.79
CA GLU A 47 14.09 10.58 -9.44
C GLU A 47 13.13 11.53 -8.70
N GLU A 48 12.58 12.52 -9.40
CA GLU A 48 11.58 13.46 -8.85
C GLU A 48 10.31 12.74 -8.36
N GLU A 49 9.78 11.79 -9.13
CA GLU A 49 8.62 10.98 -8.73
C GLU A 49 8.97 10.12 -7.51
N THR A 50 10.15 9.52 -7.53
CA THR A 50 10.64 8.67 -6.44
C THR A 50 10.74 9.43 -5.11
N TYR A 51 11.28 10.66 -5.11
CA TYR A 51 11.29 11.51 -3.92
C TYR A 51 9.90 11.85 -3.42
N LYS A 52 8.96 12.18 -4.32
CA LYS A 52 7.56 12.46 -3.95
C LYS A 52 6.94 11.24 -3.27
N TYR A 53 7.16 10.03 -3.79
CA TYR A 53 6.66 8.80 -3.18
C TYR A 53 7.29 8.55 -1.80
N PHE A 54 8.60 8.76 -1.62
CA PHE A 54 9.23 8.64 -0.30
C PHE A 54 8.63 9.60 0.71
N ASP A 55 8.35 10.84 0.32
CA ASP A 55 7.71 11.80 1.21
C ASP A 55 6.28 11.39 1.58
N ILE A 56 5.51 10.86 0.62
CA ILE A 56 4.17 10.31 0.88
C ILE A 56 4.25 9.14 1.86
N PHE A 57 5.13 8.15 1.62
CA PHE A 57 5.25 6.98 2.48
C PHE A 57 5.69 7.34 3.90
N ARG A 58 6.68 8.24 4.03
CA ARG A 58 7.12 8.73 5.34
C ARG A 58 5.99 9.47 6.05
N LYS A 59 5.20 10.29 5.33
CA LYS A 59 4.04 11.00 5.91
C LYS A 59 2.96 10.02 6.37
N ALA A 60 2.68 8.97 5.59
CA ALA A 60 1.72 7.91 5.96
C ALA A 60 2.14 7.17 7.25
N LEU A 61 3.45 7.00 7.47
CA LEU A 61 4.01 6.44 8.71
C LEU A 61 4.36 7.50 9.77
N SER A 62 3.90 8.74 9.60
CA SER A 62 4.14 9.84 10.54
C SER A 62 2.85 10.28 11.20
N GLY A 63 2.98 10.75 12.45
CA GLY A 63 1.87 11.16 13.29
C GLY A 63 1.59 10.18 14.43
N THR A 64 0.41 10.31 15.02
CA THR A 64 -0.05 9.47 16.12
C THR A 64 -0.75 8.24 15.57
N VAL A 65 -0.34 7.06 16.06
CA VAL A 65 -1.02 5.78 15.76
C VAL A 65 -2.49 5.88 16.17
N GLY A 66 -3.41 5.48 15.29
CA GLY A 66 -4.86 5.64 15.47
C GLY A 66 -5.45 6.90 14.84
N LYS A 67 -4.63 7.88 14.42
CA LYS A 67 -5.09 9.08 13.70
C LYS A 67 -4.65 9.09 12.23
N ASN A 68 -3.38 8.81 11.95
CA ASN A 68 -2.83 8.79 10.59
C ASN A 68 -2.58 7.36 10.06
N SER A 69 -2.42 6.41 10.98
CA SER A 69 -2.32 4.99 10.65
C SER A 69 -3.44 4.29 11.42
N LEU A 70 -4.38 3.70 10.69
CA LEU A 70 -5.45 2.89 11.26
C LEU A 70 -4.86 1.53 11.63
N THR A 71 -5.06 1.10 12.87
CA THR A 71 -4.79 -0.29 13.24
C THR A 71 -5.91 -1.14 12.63
N LEU A 72 -5.57 -2.02 11.70
CA LEU A 72 -6.50 -3.01 11.21
C LEU A 72 -6.55 -4.16 12.23
N ASP A 73 -7.59 -4.17 13.05
CA ASP A 73 -7.86 -5.31 13.93
C ASP A 73 -8.43 -6.45 13.09
N ILE A 74 -7.54 -7.34 12.65
CA ILE A 74 -7.95 -8.58 11.98
C ILE A 74 -8.53 -9.47 13.07
N THR A 75 -9.85 -9.65 13.07
CA THR A 75 -10.52 -10.59 13.97
C THR A 75 -10.16 -12.03 13.60
N ASN A 76 -10.21 -12.96 14.56
CA ASN A 76 -9.96 -14.39 14.29
C ASN A 76 -10.84 -14.96 13.15
N GLU A 77 -11.98 -14.33 12.86
CA GLU A 77 -12.84 -14.69 11.74
C GLU A 77 -12.29 -14.24 10.39
N ALA A 78 -11.60 -13.09 10.33
CA ALA A 78 -10.91 -12.58 9.16
C ALA A 78 -9.58 -13.30 8.85
N GLU A 79 -9.07 -14.10 9.80
CA GLU A 79 -7.92 -15.00 9.65
C GLU A 79 -8.28 -16.37 9.05
N LYS A 80 -9.58 -16.72 8.97
CA LYS A 80 -10.01 -17.98 8.35
C LYS A 80 -9.67 -17.99 6.86
N GLU A 81 -9.50 -19.20 6.31
CA GLU A 81 -9.27 -19.41 4.89
C GLU A 81 -10.38 -18.73 4.05
N GLY A 82 -10.00 -17.85 3.12
CA GLY A 82 -10.92 -16.99 2.36
C GLY A 82 -11.29 -15.65 3.02
N GLY A 83 -10.75 -15.34 4.20
CA GLY A 83 -10.95 -14.08 4.91
C GLY A 83 -10.15 -12.89 4.35
N GLN A 84 -10.28 -11.73 5.00
CA GLN A 84 -9.59 -10.49 4.61
C GLN A 84 -8.06 -10.66 4.66
N GLN A 85 -7.54 -11.43 5.62
CA GLN A 85 -6.10 -11.66 5.75
C GLN A 85 -5.57 -12.50 4.59
N ASP A 86 -6.24 -13.59 4.23
CA ASP A 86 -5.86 -14.45 3.10
C ASP A 86 -5.78 -13.66 1.79
N PHE A 87 -6.74 -12.76 1.55
CA PHE A 87 -6.70 -11.86 0.39
C PHE A 87 -5.46 -10.95 0.40
N LEU A 88 -5.13 -10.31 1.53
CA LEU A 88 -3.96 -9.44 1.64
C LEU A 88 -2.65 -10.22 1.51
N LEU A 89 -2.59 -11.45 2.01
CA LEU A 89 -1.44 -12.35 1.85
C LEU A 89 -1.26 -12.75 0.39
N LYS A 90 -2.32 -13.14 -0.31
CA LYS A 90 -2.28 -13.39 -1.76
C LYS A 90 -1.79 -12.18 -2.54
N LEU A 91 -2.29 -10.98 -2.19
CA LEU A 91 -1.86 -9.74 -2.84
C LEU A 91 -0.36 -9.47 -2.62
N ARG A 92 0.14 -9.67 -1.39
CA ARG A 92 1.57 -9.58 -1.06
C ARG A 92 2.38 -10.61 -1.85
N ASP A 93 1.95 -11.86 -1.87
CA ASP A 93 2.68 -12.98 -2.48
C ASP A 93 2.70 -12.89 -4.02
N SER A 94 1.69 -12.25 -4.61
CA SER A 94 1.67 -11.90 -6.03
C SER A 94 2.72 -10.84 -6.41
N ALA A 95 3.34 -10.17 -5.42
CA ALA A 95 4.24 -9.04 -5.63
C ALA A 95 3.67 -7.92 -6.52
N LEU A 96 2.34 -7.71 -6.49
CA LEU A 96 1.60 -6.77 -7.34
C LEU A 96 1.70 -7.09 -8.84
N GLN A 97 1.89 -8.36 -9.20
CA GLN A 97 1.95 -8.82 -10.60
C GLN A 97 0.62 -9.39 -11.11
N ASP A 98 -0.31 -9.69 -10.20
CA ASP A 98 -1.65 -10.17 -10.52
C ASP A 98 -2.60 -8.97 -10.70
N GLU A 99 -2.93 -8.66 -11.95
CA GLU A 99 -3.79 -7.52 -12.30
C GLU A 99 -5.24 -7.72 -11.86
N GLU A 100 -5.76 -8.96 -11.92
CA GLU A 100 -7.13 -9.26 -11.48
C GLU A 100 -7.26 -9.07 -9.98
N LEU A 101 -6.28 -9.57 -9.22
CA LEU A 101 -6.24 -9.42 -7.77
C LEU A 101 -6.09 -7.96 -7.32
N LEU A 102 -5.33 -7.16 -8.07
CA LEU A 102 -5.22 -5.72 -7.86
C LEU A 102 -6.54 -5.00 -8.16
N ASP A 103 -7.21 -5.34 -9.26
CA ASP A 103 -8.47 -4.71 -9.63
C ASP A 103 -9.56 -4.98 -8.59
N ASP A 104 -9.64 -6.23 -8.11
CA ASP A 104 -10.50 -6.66 -7.01
C ASP A 104 -10.21 -5.89 -5.72
N TYR A 105 -8.92 -5.70 -5.39
CA TYR A 105 -8.53 -4.91 -4.23
C TYR A 105 -9.01 -3.46 -4.34
N TYR A 106 -8.83 -2.83 -5.50
CA TYR A 106 -9.32 -1.48 -5.75
C TYR A 106 -10.85 -1.40 -5.66
N ASN A 107 -11.57 -2.37 -6.23
CA ASN A 107 -13.04 -2.42 -6.16
C ASN A 107 -13.52 -2.49 -4.70
N ARG A 108 -12.87 -3.31 -3.86
CA ARG A 108 -13.19 -3.41 -2.43
C ARG A 108 -13.02 -2.07 -1.71
N ILE A 109 -11.91 -1.35 -1.95
CA ILE A 109 -11.68 -0.02 -1.35
C ILE A 109 -12.71 0.99 -1.84
N ILE A 110 -13.01 1.01 -3.13
CA ILE A 110 -13.98 1.95 -3.72
C ILE A 110 -15.38 1.70 -3.16
N SER A 111 -15.75 0.44 -2.93
CA SER A 111 -17.04 0.06 -2.35
C SER A 111 -17.19 0.35 -0.86
N SER A 112 -16.08 0.62 -0.16
CA SER A 112 -16.05 0.93 1.27
C SER A 112 -16.59 2.34 1.60
#